data_AF-A0A0G2J422-F1
#
_entry.id   AF-A0A0G2J422-F1
#
_cell.length_a   1.000
_cell.length_b   1.000
_cell.length_c   1.000
_cell.angle_alpha   90.00
_cell.angle_beta   90.00
_cell.angle_gamma   90.00
#
_symmetry.space_group_name_H-M   'P 1'
#
loop_
_entity.id
_entity.type
_entity.pdbx_description
1 polymer ?
#
loop_
_entity_poly.entity_id
_entity_poly.type
_entity_poly.pdbx_seq_one_letter_code
_entity_poly.pdbx_strand_id
1 'polypeptide(L)'
;MPGQGRVVERPLTPEERSAMSGHHGTIDLVGDTTLDVYLNDRAFWRNVPFPVWRYKLGGYQVLKKWLSYRERGVLGRALRPEECWHFAAVGRRIGGILTLQVGGMEE
;
A
#
# COMPACT_ATOMS: atom_id res chain seq x y z
N MET A 1 -1.70 -5.03 14.68
CA MET A 1 -0.26 -4.80 14.54
C MET A 1 0.21 -4.03 15.76
N PRO A 2 0.99 -4.59 16.69
CA PRO A 2 1.65 -3.79 17.71
C PRO A 2 2.81 -2.99 17.10
N GLY A 3 3.01 -1.73 17.54
CA GLY A 3 4.23 -0.96 17.28
C GLY A 3 4.43 -0.50 15.82
N GLN A 4 5.58 -0.80 15.22
CA GLN A 4 5.95 -0.29 13.88
C GLN A 4 5.13 -0.89 12.73
N GLY A 5 4.37 -1.97 12.99
CA GLY A 5 3.75 -2.82 11.97
C GLY A 5 4.76 -3.79 11.35
N ARG A 6 4.27 -4.90 10.79
CA ARG A 6 5.10 -5.85 10.03
C ARG A 6 4.90 -5.62 8.54
N VAL A 7 5.98 -5.29 7.87
CA VAL A 7 6.04 -5.10 6.42
C VAL A 7 7.21 -5.93 5.90
N VAL A 8 6.98 -6.71 4.85
CA VAL A 8 8.02 -7.52 4.22
C VAL A 8 8.20 -7.03 2.79
N GLU A 9 9.41 -6.64 2.45
CA GLU A 9 9.77 -6.34 1.06
C GLU A 9 10.03 -7.65 0.30
N ARG A 10 9.52 -7.73 -0.92
CA ARG A 10 9.73 -8.88 -1.80
C ARG A 10 9.80 -8.46 -3.27
N PRO A 11 10.48 -9.23 -4.13
CA PRO A 11 10.43 -9.01 -5.57
C PRO A 11 9.03 -9.30 -6.13
N LEU A 12 8.67 -8.58 -7.19
CA LEU A 12 7.55 -8.96 -8.05
C LEU A 12 7.88 -10.26 -8.78
N THR A 13 6.90 -11.16 -8.85
CA THR A 13 6.99 -12.34 -9.72
C THR A 13 6.87 -11.93 -11.19
N PRO A 14 7.39 -12.74 -12.15
CA PRO A 14 7.21 -12.49 -13.58
C PRO A 14 5.74 -12.31 -13.98
N GLU A 15 4.85 -13.11 -13.40
CA GLU A 15 3.41 -13.07 -13.64
C GLU A 15 2.80 -11.75 -13.13
N GLU A 16 3.17 -11.32 -11.92
CA GLU A 16 2.73 -10.03 -11.37
C GLU A 16 3.24 -8.87 -12.22
N ARG A 17 4.49 -8.91 -12.67
CA ARG A 17 5.06 -7.88 -13.56
C ARG A 17 4.31 -7.81 -14.88
N SER A 18 4.02 -8.96 -15.50
CA SER A 18 3.29 -9.01 -16.76
C SER A 18 1.83 -8.55 -16.62
N ALA A 19 1.20 -8.77 -15.47
CA ALA A 19 -0.14 -8.23 -15.22
C ALA A 19 -0.16 -6.69 -15.10
N MET A 20 0.97 -6.09 -14.73
CA MET A 20 1.11 -4.66 -14.51
C MET A 20 1.58 -3.88 -15.74
N SER A 21 2.20 -4.54 -16.73
CA SER A 21 2.76 -3.92 -17.94
C SER A 21 1.74 -3.28 -18.89
N GLY A 22 0.45 -3.57 -18.73
CA GLY A 22 -0.62 -2.94 -19.52
C GLY A 22 -1.04 -1.54 -19.05
N HIS A 23 -0.51 -1.04 -17.92
CA HIS A 23 -0.95 0.22 -17.32
C HIS A 23 0.18 1.26 -17.34
N HIS A 24 0.01 2.32 -18.15
CA HIS A 24 0.98 3.40 -18.29
C HIS A 24 1.34 4.03 -16.93
N GLY A 25 2.63 4.24 -16.66
CA GLY A 25 3.16 4.79 -15.40
C GLY A 25 2.99 3.90 -14.16
N THR A 26 2.43 2.69 -14.29
CA THR A 26 2.24 1.77 -13.15
C THR A 26 3.53 1.01 -12.83
N ILE A 27 4.27 0.56 -13.85
CA ILE A 27 5.55 -0.13 -13.64
C ILE A 27 6.57 0.81 -13.01
N ASP A 28 6.67 2.04 -13.49
CA ASP A 28 7.65 3.01 -12.98
C ASP A 28 7.39 3.37 -11.51
N LEU A 29 6.11 3.42 -11.12
CA LEU A 29 5.71 3.64 -9.73
C LEU A 29 6.03 2.44 -8.82
N VAL A 30 5.89 1.22 -9.34
CA VAL A 30 5.99 0.02 -8.52
C VAL A 30 7.43 -0.46 -8.40
N GLY A 31 8.23 -0.35 -9.46
CA GLY A 31 9.60 -0.83 -9.51
C GLY A 31 9.68 -2.36 -9.46
N ASP A 32 10.82 -2.87 -8.98
CA ASP A 32 11.11 -4.32 -8.97
C ASP A 32 10.63 -5.04 -7.71
N THR A 33 10.39 -4.30 -6.62
CA THR A 33 9.98 -4.84 -5.33
C THR A 33 8.70 -4.19 -4.81
N THR A 34 7.94 -4.96 -4.04
CA THR A 34 6.73 -4.50 -3.38
C THR A 34 6.73 -4.91 -1.92
N LEU A 35 5.79 -4.34 -1.17
CA LEU A 35 5.62 -4.59 0.24
C LEU A 35 4.39 -5.47 0.49
N ASP A 36 4.58 -6.48 1.34
CA ASP A 36 3.51 -7.25 1.95
C ASP A 36 3.24 -6.69 3.36
N VAL A 37 2.04 -6.14 3.56
CA VAL A 37 1.66 -5.42 4.79
C VAL A 37 0.77 -6.30 5.66
N TYR A 38 1.28 -6.75 6.81
CA TYR A 38 0.66 -7.82 7.62
C TYR A 38 -0.32 -7.32 8.67
N LEU A 39 -1.61 -7.62 8.51
CA LEU A 39 -2.61 -7.37 9.56
C LEU A 39 -2.34 -8.18 10.83
N ASN A 40 -1.94 -9.44 10.62
CA ASN A 40 -1.55 -10.44 11.62
C ASN A 40 -0.69 -11.51 10.92
N ASP A 41 -0.35 -12.60 11.63
CA ASP A 41 0.53 -13.65 11.09
C ASP A 41 -0.04 -14.45 9.90
N ARG A 42 -1.35 -14.35 9.66
CA ARG A 42 -2.08 -15.12 8.64
C ARG A 42 -2.63 -14.28 7.50
N ALA A 43 -2.80 -12.97 7.71
CA ALA A 43 -3.46 -12.08 6.77
C ALA A 43 -2.60 -10.85 6.49
N PHE A 44 -2.43 -10.54 5.21
CA PHE A 44 -1.66 -9.39 4.74
C PHE A 44 -2.22 -8.88 3.42
N TRP A 45 -1.93 -7.62 3.09
CA TRP A 45 -2.07 -7.13 1.73
C TRP A 45 -0.77 -7.33 0.98
N ARG A 46 -0.85 -8.04 -0.14
CA ARG A 46 0.26 -8.30 -1.05
C ARG A 46 0.36 -7.16 -2.08
N ASN A 47 1.56 -6.94 -2.62
CA ASN A 47 1.79 -6.01 -3.73
C ASN A 47 1.49 -4.54 -3.41
N VAL A 48 1.80 -4.06 -2.20
CA VAL A 48 1.71 -2.63 -1.90
C VAL A 48 2.98 -1.93 -2.44
N PRO A 49 2.88 -0.98 -3.39
CA PRO A 49 4.06 -0.30 -3.91
C PRO A 49 4.76 0.54 -2.84
N PHE A 50 6.09 0.59 -2.89
CA PHE A 50 6.87 1.33 -1.89
C PHE A 50 6.54 2.83 -1.84
N PRO A 51 6.38 3.54 -2.98
CA PRO A 51 5.96 4.95 -2.96
C PRO A 51 4.56 5.16 -2.35
N VAL A 52 3.63 4.22 -2.59
CA VAL A 52 2.27 4.25 -2.01
C VAL A 52 2.32 4.10 -0.49
N TRP A 53 3.11 3.15 0.01
CA TRP A 53 3.28 2.96 1.46
C TRP A 53 3.94 4.16 2.15
N ARG A 54 4.93 4.78 1.48
CA ARG A 54 5.65 5.95 2.00
C ARG A 54 4.91 7.28 1.85
N TYR A 55 3.82 7.32 1.10
CA TYR A 55 3.07 8.55 0.84
C TYR A 55 2.69 9.26 2.14
N LYS A 56 3.03 10.54 2.21
CA LYS A 56 2.76 11.40 3.37
C LYS A 56 1.79 12.52 3.04
N LEU A 57 0.90 12.81 3.98
CA LEU A 57 0.06 13.99 3.97
C LEU A 57 0.17 14.69 5.34
N GLY A 58 0.50 15.97 5.34
CA GLY A 58 0.71 16.74 6.59
C GLY A 58 1.79 16.15 7.50
N GLY A 59 2.85 15.56 6.91
CA GLY A 59 3.96 14.94 7.65
C GLY A 59 3.74 13.48 8.08
N TYR A 60 2.53 12.95 7.97
CA TYR A 60 2.19 11.59 8.40
C TYR A 60 2.09 10.61 7.23
N GLN A 61 2.61 9.39 7.40
CA GLN A 61 2.38 8.28 6.47
C GLN A 61 0.91 7.85 6.53
N VAL A 62 0.18 8.02 5.43
CA VAL A 62 -1.28 7.91 5.41
C VAL A 62 -1.74 6.51 5.78
N LEU A 63 -1.22 5.48 5.10
CA LEU A 63 -1.64 4.09 5.31
C LEU A 63 -1.24 3.57 6.70
N LYS A 64 -0.02 3.90 7.16
CA LYS A 64 0.44 3.51 8.50
C LYS A 64 -0.43 4.13 9.60
N LYS A 65 -0.77 5.42 9.48
CA LYS A 65 -1.64 6.11 10.44
C LYS A 65 -3.09 5.61 10.39
N TRP A 66 -3.58 5.24 9.21
CA TRP A 66 -4.91 4.63 9.08
C TRP A 66 -5.00 3.31 9.87
N LEU A 67 -3.94 2.49 9.81
CA LEU A 67 -3.86 1.23 10.55
C LEU A 67 -3.71 1.44 12.05
N SER A 68 -2.91 2.40 12.50
CA SER A 68 -2.67 2.63 13.93
C SER A 68 -3.94 2.95 14.71
N TYR A 69 -4.88 3.68 14.10
CA TYR A 69 -6.19 3.97 14.71
C TYR A 69 -7.18 2.81 14.70
N ARG A 70 -6.85 1.71 14.00
CA ARG A 70 -7.71 0.52 13.85
C ARG A 70 -7.06 -0.73 14.40
N GLU A 71 -6.00 -0.57 15.18
CA GLU A 71 -5.46 -1.66 15.97
C GLU A 71 -6.51 -2.16 16.95
N ARG A 72 -6.56 -3.47 17.19
CA ARG A 72 -7.55 -4.10 18.07
C ARG A 72 -7.61 -3.45 19.45
N GLY A 73 -6.46 -3.07 20.01
CA GLY A 73 -6.39 -2.39 21.32
C GLY A 73 -7.00 -0.99 21.33
N VAL A 74 -6.99 -0.29 20.19
CA VAL A 74 -7.59 1.05 20.04
C VAL A 74 -9.09 0.94 19.69
N LEU A 75 -9.42 0.02 18.78
CA LEU A 75 -10.77 -0.12 18.23
C LEU A 75 -11.71 -0.95 19.14
N GLY A 76 -11.15 -1.74 20.06
CA GLY A 76 -11.89 -2.70 20.90
C GLY A 76 -12.45 -3.91 20.16
N ARG A 77 -12.21 -4.03 18.85
CA ARG A 77 -12.72 -5.11 18.00
C ARG A 77 -11.75 -5.44 16.86
N ALA A 78 -12.03 -6.52 16.13
CA ALA A 78 -11.34 -6.81 14.88
C ALA A 78 -11.72 -5.81 13.77
N LEU A 79 -10.81 -5.63 12.81
CA LEU A 79 -11.10 -5.01 11.53
C LEU A 79 -12.15 -5.85 10.78
N ARG A 80 -13.11 -5.18 10.15
CA ARG A 80 -14.11 -5.80 9.29
C ARG A 80 -13.60 -5.92 7.84
N PRO A 81 -14.13 -6.85 7.05
CA PRO A 81 -13.77 -7.00 5.64
C PRO A 81 -13.87 -5.69 4.84
N GLU A 82 -14.90 -4.89 5.09
CA GLU A 82 -15.12 -3.63 4.38
C GLU A 82 -14.03 -2.59 4.70
N GLU A 83 -13.54 -2.59 5.95
CA GLU A 83 -12.41 -1.75 6.36
C GLU A 83 -11.13 -2.21 5.65
N CYS A 84 -10.96 -3.52 5.47
CA CYS A 84 -9.81 -4.04 4.75
C CYS A 84 -9.84 -3.69 3.25
N TRP A 85 -11.03 -3.71 2.63
CA TRP A 85 -11.21 -3.26 1.25
C TRP A 85 -11.01 -1.75 1.12
N HIS A 86 -11.47 -0.99 2.11
CA HIS A 86 -11.26 0.45 2.14
C HIS A 86 -9.77 0.80 2.19
N PHE A 87 -8.97 0.10 3.01
CA PHE A 87 -7.51 0.27 3.02
C PHE A 87 -6.90 0.08 1.62
N ALA A 88 -7.28 -1.01 0.93
CA ALA A 88 -6.80 -1.27 -0.43
C ALA A 88 -7.26 -0.20 -1.43
N ALA A 89 -8.49 0.31 -1.30
CA ALA A 89 -8.99 1.40 -2.12
C ALA A 89 -8.24 2.71 -1.90
N VAL A 90 -7.90 3.05 -0.65
CA VAL A 90 -7.05 4.22 -0.33
C VAL A 90 -5.66 4.06 -0.93
N GLY A 91 -5.06 2.87 -0.80
CA GLY A 91 -3.77 2.56 -1.45
C GLY A 91 -3.80 2.77 -2.96
N ARG A 92 -4.85 2.29 -3.65
CA ARG A 92 -5.03 2.51 -5.09
C ARG A 92 -5.21 3.99 -5.46
N ARG A 93 -5.95 4.76 -4.66
CA ARG A 93 -6.11 6.21 -4.87
C ARG A 93 -4.79 6.96 -4.73
N ILE A 94 -3.99 6.63 -3.72
CA ILE A 94 -2.63 7.17 -3.57
C ILE A 94 -1.78 6.79 -4.77
N GLY A 95 -1.85 5.55 -5.25
CA GLY A 95 -1.18 5.10 -6.46
C GLY A 95 -1.54 5.96 -7.67
N GLY A 96 -2.83 6.20 -7.91
CA GLY A 96 -3.30 7.07 -8.99
C GLY A 96 -2.77 8.51 -8.89
N ILE A 97 -2.74 9.09 -7.68
CA ILE A 97 -2.17 10.43 -7.45
C ILE A 97 -0.68 10.44 -7.83
N LEU A 98 0.08 9.44 -7.38
CA LEU A 98 1.52 9.36 -7.66
C LEU A 98 1.79 9.15 -9.15
N THR A 99 1.01 8.32 -9.84
CA THR A 99 1.12 8.13 -11.29
C THR A 99 0.87 9.44 -12.05
N LEU A 100 -0.13 10.24 -11.65
CA LEU A 100 -0.38 11.55 -12.26
C LEU A 100 0.75 12.55 -12.01
N GLN A 101 1.43 12.46 -10.87
CA GLN A 101 2.59 13.31 -10.57
C GLN A 101 3.82 12.94 -11.41
N VAL A 102 4.04 11.65 -11.65
CA VAL A 102 5.14 11.17 -12.49
C VAL A 102 4.96 11.60 -13.95
N GLY A 103 3.75 11.49 -14.50
CA GLY A 103 3.47 11.92 -15.88
C GLY A 103 3.51 13.43 -16.12
N GLY A 104 3.50 14.26 -15.07
CA GLY A 104 3.61 15.72 -15.17
C GLY A 104 5.03 16.27 -15.05
N MET A 105 6.04 15.42 -14.87
CA MET A 105 7.46 15.81 -14.80
C MET A 105 8.19 15.68 -16.15
N GLU A 106 7.49 15.30 -17.23
CA GLU A 106 8.04 15.16 -18.58
C GLU A 106 7.68 16.33 -19.54
N GLU A 107 7.10 17.43 -19.04
CA GLU A 107 6.87 18.69 -19.78
C GLU A 107 7.79 19.85 -19.32
#